data_AF-A4T9G8-F1
#
_entry.id   AF-A4T9G8-F1
#
_cell.length_a   1.000
_cell.length_b   1.000
_cell.length_c   1.000
_cell.angle_alpha   90.00
_cell.angle_beta   90.00
_cell.angle_gamma   90.00
#
_symmetry.space_group_name_H-M   'P 1'
#
loop_
_entity.id
_entity.type
_entity.pdbx_description
1 polymer ?
#
loop_
_entity_poly.entity_id
_entity_poly.type
_entity_poly.pdbx_seq_one_letter_code
_entity_poly.pdbx_strand_id
1 'polypeptide(L)'
;MTDPIRRVLAAAAAVATVVGCAHATEPELRAGQLLTARPLTTVAALPSADNRLITYVSDDSAGEPIVVSGTVSVPKSEPPEGGWPVINWAHGTTGYADTCAPSAATADGLIQDYVQLVRPMLDRWVARGFAVVQTDYQGLGTPGGHPYVDGVSESNTVTDIVRAARHLDPGIGTAWVVLGHSQGGQAALFAAHDGPDRDPDLRLLGAVAMAPGGVDMGATVDLLRAGDPGVEVAQRFVPLLVLGAAVVDPSVDPDQIFTTRARPLLTTARNECLAQLNVVPTIPASQVLAPDADVRGLLAYLDRQDPLQLTPRVPVLIAQGTEDVAVNPVGVDKLAKALCGKGVDVDYNTYPGKDHRGVIAAAEVTVKDFVDAVMDGRSPENCPR
;
A
#
# COMPACT_ATOMS: atom_id res chain seq x y z
N MET A 1 -26.81 48.89 80.16
CA MET A 1 -26.90 47.41 80.26
C MET A 1 -27.68 46.92 79.07
N THR A 2 -26.97 46.51 78.02
CA THR A 2 -27.51 46.09 76.73
C THR A 2 -27.46 44.57 76.63
N ASP A 3 -28.62 43.93 76.47
CA ASP A 3 -28.82 42.47 76.42
C ASP A 3 -29.05 42.02 74.95
N PRO A 4 -28.56 40.85 74.51
CA PRO A 4 -28.27 40.58 73.10
C PRO A 4 -29.42 39.90 72.33
N ILE A 5 -29.43 40.22 71.04
CA ILE A 5 -30.33 39.74 69.99
C ILE A 5 -30.07 38.27 69.66
N ARG A 6 -31.13 37.44 69.73
CA ARG A 6 -31.18 36.06 69.20
C ARG A 6 -31.15 36.08 67.67
N ARG A 7 -30.16 35.41 67.06
CA ARG A 7 -30.10 35.11 65.62
C ARG A 7 -30.82 33.79 65.33
N VAL A 8 -31.77 33.83 64.41
CA VAL A 8 -32.41 32.66 63.78
C VAL A 8 -31.62 32.32 62.51
N LEU A 9 -31.07 31.11 62.44
CA LEU A 9 -30.42 30.56 61.23
C LEU A 9 -31.49 29.85 60.39
N ALA A 10 -31.77 30.37 59.20
CA ALA A 10 -32.55 29.69 58.17
C ALA A 10 -31.60 28.82 57.33
N ALA A 11 -31.86 27.52 57.28
CA ALA A 11 -31.16 26.58 56.41
C ALA A 11 -31.84 26.57 55.02
N ALA A 12 -31.12 26.99 53.98
CA ALA A 12 -31.54 26.85 52.60
C ALA A 12 -31.05 25.50 52.07
N ALA A 13 -31.98 24.61 51.69
CA ALA A 13 -31.67 23.37 51.00
C ALA A 13 -31.44 23.67 49.51
N ALA A 14 -30.23 23.46 49.02
CA ALA A 14 -29.90 23.54 47.60
C ALA A 14 -30.25 22.20 46.94
N VAL A 15 -31.23 22.22 46.03
CA VAL A 15 -31.53 21.10 45.13
C VAL A 15 -30.52 21.15 43.97
N ALA A 16 -29.57 20.23 43.96
CA ALA A 16 -28.65 20.05 42.83
C ALA A 16 -29.36 19.28 41.72
N THR A 17 -29.71 19.96 40.63
CA THR A 17 -30.11 19.32 39.38
C THR A 17 -28.90 18.65 38.75
N VAL A 18 -28.87 17.32 38.75
CA VAL A 18 -27.90 16.52 37.99
C VAL A 18 -28.29 16.60 36.51
N VAL A 19 -27.63 17.49 35.77
CA VAL A 19 -27.66 17.47 34.31
C VAL A 19 -26.79 16.28 33.89
N GLY A 20 -27.42 15.23 33.35
CA GLY A 20 -26.70 14.08 32.83
C GLY A 20 -25.76 14.52 31.71
N CYS A 21 -24.47 14.23 31.86
CA CYS A 21 -23.53 14.25 30.75
C CYS A 21 -24.01 13.22 29.74
N ALA A 22 -24.66 13.67 28.67
CA ALA A 22 -24.75 12.87 27.46
C ALA A 22 -23.32 12.50 27.09
N HIS A 23 -23.00 11.20 27.11
CA HIS A 23 -21.76 10.72 26.52
C HIS A 23 -21.86 11.12 25.05
N ALA A 24 -21.09 12.11 24.62
CA ALA A 24 -20.91 12.35 23.21
C ALA A 24 -20.34 11.05 22.65
N THR A 25 -21.17 10.30 21.93
CA THR A 25 -20.70 9.12 21.21
C THR A 25 -19.59 9.61 20.31
N GLU A 26 -18.37 9.10 20.51
CA GLU A 26 -17.27 9.43 19.62
C GLU A 26 -17.73 9.13 18.19
N PRO A 27 -17.46 10.04 17.23
CA PRO A 27 -17.89 9.82 15.86
C PRO A 27 -17.30 8.49 15.37
N GLU A 28 -18.18 7.61 14.89
CA GLU A 28 -17.82 6.31 14.33
C GLU A 28 -16.84 6.51 13.16
N LEU A 29 -15.64 5.94 13.29
CA LEU A 29 -14.63 5.94 12.23
C LEU A 29 -15.09 4.99 11.11
N ARG A 30 -15.06 5.46 9.87
CA ARG A 30 -15.49 4.68 8.70
C ARG A 30 -14.42 4.66 7.63
N ALA A 31 -14.19 3.50 7.01
CA ALA A 31 -13.33 3.36 5.84
C ALA A 31 -13.54 4.48 4.81
N GLY A 32 -12.44 5.08 4.34
CA GLY A 32 -12.43 6.20 3.41
C GLY A 32 -12.82 7.57 4.02
N GLN A 33 -13.04 7.67 5.33
CA GLN A 33 -13.26 8.95 6.00
C GLN A 33 -11.98 9.79 6.00
N LEU A 34 -12.05 11.01 5.46
CA LEU A 34 -10.97 11.99 5.56
C LEU A 34 -10.87 12.52 7.01
N LEU A 35 -9.66 12.51 7.56
CA LEU A 35 -9.39 13.00 8.92
C LEU A 35 -8.68 14.35 8.90
N THR A 36 -7.57 14.45 8.18
CA THR A 36 -6.81 15.70 8.05
C THR A 36 -6.39 15.92 6.61
N ALA A 37 -6.23 17.20 6.24
CA ALA A 37 -5.66 17.59 4.96
C ALA A 37 -4.81 18.85 5.14
N ARG A 38 -3.59 18.83 4.61
CA ARG A 38 -2.69 19.99 4.61
C ARG A 38 -1.94 20.11 3.29
N PRO A 39 -1.46 21.29 2.89
CA PRO A 39 -0.59 21.42 1.72
C PRO A 39 0.58 20.43 1.79
N LEU A 40 0.85 19.73 0.69
CA LEU A 40 2.03 18.89 0.53
C LEU A 40 3.20 19.77 0.08
N THR A 41 4.26 19.82 0.88
CA THR A 41 5.45 20.66 0.63
C THR A 41 6.72 19.85 0.41
N THR A 42 6.56 18.53 0.24
CA THR A 42 7.65 17.55 0.18
C THR A 42 7.99 17.22 -1.28
N VAL A 43 9.01 16.39 -1.53
CA VAL A 43 9.36 16.01 -2.92
C VAL A 43 8.36 15.07 -3.58
N ALA A 44 7.38 14.58 -2.82
CA ALA A 44 6.26 13.78 -3.34
C ALA A 44 5.24 14.63 -4.13
N ALA A 45 5.30 15.97 -4.05
CA ALA A 45 4.38 16.83 -4.78
C ALA A 45 4.54 16.74 -6.31
N LEU A 46 3.40 16.68 -7.01
CA LEU A 46 3.32 16.71 -8.47
C LEU A 46 3.21 18.17 -8.96
N PRO A 47 4.18 18.69 -9.73
CA PRO A 47 4.20 20.10 -10.17
C PRO A 47 2.92 20.57 -10.88
N SER A 48 2.27 19.68 -11.62
CA SER A 48 1.09 19.97 -12.43
C SER A 48 -0.22 20.00 -11.61
N ALA A 49 -0.16 19.81 -10.29
CA ALA A 49 -1.31 19.61 -9.41
C ALA A 49 -1.40 20.61 -8.24
N ASP A 50 -2.57 20.68 -7.61
CA ASP A 50 -2.73 21.12 -6.23
C ASP A 50 -2.59 19.90 -5.31
N ASN A 51 -1.57 19.92 -4.46
CA ASN A 51 -1.14 18.73 -3.71
C ASN A 51 -1.49 18.84 -2.21
N ARG A 52 -2.10 17.78 -1.68
CA ARG A 52 -2.42 17.62 -0.25
C ARG A 52 -1.74 16.38 0.31
N LEU A 53 -1.19 16.51 1.51
CA LEU A 53 -1.01 15.37 2.41
C LEU A 53 -2.30 15.19 3.19
N ILE A 54 -2.82 13.97 3.23
CA ILE A 54 -4.00 13.62 4.00
C ILE A 54 -3.70 12.52 5.01
N THR A 55 -4.53 12.46 6.05
CA THR A 55 -4.76 11.23 6.81
C THR A 55 -6.22 10.83 6.66
N TYR A 56 -6.48 9.53 6.63
CA TYR A 56 -7.80 8.96 6.43
C TYR A 56 -7.95 7.65 7.20
N VAL A 57 -9.19 7.21 7.40
CA VAL A 57 -9.50 5.93 8.04
C VAL A 57 -9.51 4.83 6.98
N SER A 58 -8.89 3.69 7.28
CA SER A 58 -9.04 2.43 6.57
C SER A 58 -9.25 1.30 7.58
N ASP A 59 -9.22 0.05 7.14
CA ASP A 59 -9.25 -1.11 8.02
C ASP A 59 -8.02 -1.99 7.78
N ASP A 60 -7.49 -2.59 8.84
CA ASP A 60 -6.48 -3.64 8.71
C ASP A 60 -7.10 -4.93 8.13
N SER A 61 -6.28 -5.98 7.99
CA SER A 61 -6.74 -7.25 7.43
C SER A 61 -7.63 -8.08 8.37
N ALA A 62 -7.77 -7.67 9.63
CA ALA A 62 -8.74 -8.23 10.58
C ALA A 62 -10.07 -7.46 10.59
N GLY A 63 -10.15 -6.31 9.89
CA GLY A 63 -11.34 -5.44 9.83
C GLY A 63 -11.38 -4.40 10.95
N GLU A 64 -10.28 -4.16 11.65
CA GLU A 64 -10.20 -3.13 12.68
C GLU A 64 -9.81 -1.77 12.07
N PRO A 65 -10.45 -0.66 12.49
CA PRO A 65 -10.14 0.67 11.95
C PRO A 65 -8.69 1.10 12.22
N ILE A 66 -8.02 1.61 11.19
CA ILE A 66 -6.67 2.16 11.23
C ILE A 66 -6.62 3.56 10.63
N VAL A 67 -5.66 4.36 11.06
CA VAL A 67 -5.34 5.66 10.44
C VAL A 67 -4.20 5.47 9.47
N VAL A 68 -4.36 5.97 8.24
CA VAL A 68 -3.37 5.85 7.17
C VAL A 68 -3.10 7.24 6.58
N SER A 69 -1.86 7.48 6.15
CA SER A 69 -1.48 8.70 5.43
C SER A 69 -1.36 8.46 3.93
N GLY A 70 -1.42 9.55 3.17
CA GLY A 70 -1.25 9.51 1.73
C GLY A 70 -1.29 10.88 1.09
N THR A 71 -1.11 10.92 -0.22
CA THR A 71 -1.14 12.16 -1.00
C THR A 71 -2.33 12.17 -1.96
N VAL A 72 -2.89 13.36 -2.16
CA VAL A 72 -3.89 13.64 -3.19
C VAL A 72 -3.39 14.81 -4.03
N SER A 73 -3.30 14.59 -5.33
CA SER A 73 -2.85 15.56 -6.33
C SER A 73 -4.00 15.83 -7.30
N VAL A 74 -4.62 17.00 -7.16
CA VAL A 74 -5.79 17.40 -7.95
C VAL A 74 -5.35 18.21 -9.18
N PRO A 75 -5.87 17.93 -10.39
CA PRO A 75 -5.58 18.75 -11.57
C PRO A 75 -5.99 20.20 -11.37
N LYS A 76 -5.24 21.12 -11.98
CA LYS A 76 -5.55 22.56 -11.97
C LYS A 76 -6.63 22.96 -12.99
N SER A 77 -7.01 22.06 -13.90
CA SER A 77 -8.09 22.26 -14.88
C SER A 77 -9.45 22.09 -14.21
N GLU A 78 -10.51 22.67 -14.76
CA GLU A 78 -11.88 22.39 -14.29
C GLU A 78 -12.22 20.89 -14.34
N PRO A 79 -13.02 20.36 -13.40
CA PRO A 79 -13.46 18.97 -13.44
C PRO A 79 -14.37 18.73 -14.65
N PRO A 80 -14.18 17.63 -15.41
CA PRO A 80 -15.09 17.24 -16.47
C PRO A 80 -16.44 16.79 -15.89
N GLU A 81 -17.42 16.52 -16.77
CA GLU A 81 -18.67 15.88 -16.34
C GLU A 81 -18.38 14.54 -15.65
N GLY A 82 -18.93 14.35 -14.46
CA GLY A 82 -18.65 13.17 -13.61
C GLY A 82 -17.40 13.30 -12.72
N GLY A 83 -16.66 14.42 -12.81
CA GLY A 83 -15.46 14.69 -12.01
C GLY A 83 -14.18 14.14 -12.62
N TRP A 84 -13.01 14.54 -12.10
CA TRP A 84 -11.73 14.01 -12.60
C TRP A 84 -11.67 12.50 -12.33
N PRO A 85 -11.39 11.66 -13.35
CA PRO A 85 -11.08 10.25 -13.12
C PRO A 85 -9.83 10.12 -12.26
N VAL A 86 -9.71 9.01 -11.53
CA VAL A 86 -8.63 8.82 -10.56
C VAL A 86 -7.60 7.79 -11.05
N ILE A 87 -6.33 8.18 -11.01
CA ILE A 87 -5.21 7.24 -11.02
C ILE A 87 -4.78 7.03 -9.58
N ASN A 88 -4.90 5.81 -9.10
CA ASN A 88 -4.39 5.43 -7.79
C ASN A 88 -3.05 4.72 -7.95
N TRP A 89 -1.99 5.29 -7.39
CA TRP A 89 -0.67 4.71 -7.44
C TRP A 89 -0.35 3.94 -6.15
N ALA A 90 -0.32 2.62 -6.28
CA ALA A 90 0.14 1.66 -5.30
C ALA A 90 1.67 1.52 -5.41
N HIS A 91 2.40 2.08 -4.46
CA HIS A 91 3.86 2.08 -4.51
C HIS A 91 4.45 0.68 -4.25
N GLY A 92 5.64 0.43 -4.81
CA GLY A 92 6.47 -0.71 -4.47
C GLY A 92 7.17 -0.52 -3.13
N THR A 93 7.95 -1.52 -2.74
CA THR A 93 8.56 -1.55 -1.41
C THR A 93 9.47 -0.35 -1.15
N THR A 94 9.11 0.42 -0.13
CA THR A 94 9.90 1.56 0.37
C THR A 94 10.59 1.23 1.69
N GLY A 95 10.00 0.37 2.52
CA GLY A 95 10.57 -0.11 3.79
C GLY A 95 9.48 -0.58 4.74
N TYR A 96 9.79 -0.64 6.03
CA TYR A 96 8.85 -1.00 7.10
C TYR A 96 8.66 0.12 8.12
N ALA A 97 9.66 0.99 8.30
CA ALA A 97 9.62 2.08 9.27
C ALA A 97 8.77 3.27 8.78
N ASP A 98 8.26 4.06 9.71
CA ASP A 98 7.47 5.28 9.41
C ASP A 98 8.18 6.25 8.46
N THR A 99 9.50 6.37 8.57
CA THR A 99 10.31 7.25 7.71
C THR A 99 10.33 6.80 6.24
N CYS A 100 9.80 5.61 5.93
CA CYS A 100 9.74 5.07 4.59
C CYS A 100 8.41 5.35 3.88
N ALA A 101 7.48 6.06 4.54
CA ALA A 101 6.24 6.54 3.92
C ALA A 101 6.53 7.47 2.74
N PRO A 102 6.08 7.15 1.50
CA PRO A 102 6.28 7.99 0.33
C PRO A 102 5.75 9.41 0.47
N SER A 103 4.65 9.62 1.17
CA SER A 103 4.06 10.95 1.35
C SER A 103 4.96 11.91 2.14
N ALA A 104 5.85 11.37 2.99
CA ALA A 104 6.81 12.11 3.80
C ALA A 104 8.18 12.29 3.11
N ALA A 105 8.34 11.87 1.86
CA ALA A 105 9.61 11.92 1.13
C ALA A 105 10.25 13.32 1.13
N THR A 106 11.48 13.45 1.62
CA THR A 106 12.26 14.69 1.53
C THR A 106 13.36 14.59 0.47
N ALA A 107 13.89 15.74 0.05
CA ALA A 107 14.95 15.80 -0.98
C ALA A 107 16.24 15.08 -0.56
N ASP A 108 16.53 15.00 0.74
CA ASP A 108 17.69 14.28 1.27
C ASP A 108 17.28 12.98 2.02
N GLY A 109 16.02 12.54 1.82
CA GLY A 109 15.43 11.42 2.53
C GLY A 109 15.85 10.05 1.99
N LEU A 110 15.52 9.01 2.76
CA LEU A 110 15.93 7.62 2.50
C LEU A 110 15.22 6.94 1.32
N ILE A 111 14.09 7.49 0.88
CA ILE A 111 13.20 6.93 -0.17
C ILE A 111 13.07 7.84 -1.40
N GLN A 112 13.89 8.89 -1.47
CA GLN A 112 13.85 9.85 -2.57
C GLN A 112 14.11 9.22 -3.94
N ASP A 113 14.94 8.17 -4.01
CA ASP A 113 15.33 7.50 -5.24
C ASP A 113 14.12 6.87 -5.93
N TYR A 114 13.28 6.21 -5.14
CA TYR A 114 12.05 5.58 -5.61
C TYR A 114 11.01 6.63 -6.00
N VAL A 115 10.80 7.66 -5.17
CA VAL A 115 9.82 8.71 -5.45
C VAL A 115 10.19 9.49 -6.71
N GLN A 116 11.47 9.84 -6.91
CA GLN A 116 11.90 10.56 -8.11
C GLN A 116 11.81 9.72 -9.39
N LEU A 117 11.93 8.39 -9.28
CA LEU A 117 11.72 7.48 -10.41
C LEU A 117 10.27 7.53 -10.92
N VAL A 118 9.29 7.52 -10.03
CA VAL A 118 7.86 7.39 -10.39
C VAL A 118 7.17 8.73 -10.62
N ARG A 119 7.64 9.80 -9.96
CA ARG A 119 7.04 11.14 -10.00
C ARG A 119 6.77 11.68 -11.41
N PRO A 120 7.68 11.53 -12.41
CA PRO A 120 7.40 12.02 -13.77
C PRO A 120 6.20 11.34 -14.43
N MET A 121 6.01 10.03 -14.20
CA MET A 121 4.86 9.29 -14.74
C MET A 121 3.56 9.79 -14.09
N LEU A 122 3.56 9.96 -12.77
CA LEU A 122 2.39 10.46 -12.04
C LEU A 122 2.04 11.91 -12.41
N ASP A 123 3.06 12.77 -12.60
CA ASP A 123 2.83 14.15 -13.04
C ASP A 123 2.20 14.22 -14.44
N ARG A 124 2.56 13.29 -15.34
CA ARG A 124 1.90 13.16 -16.65
C ARG A 124 0.42 12.79 -16.52
N TRP A 125 0.05 11.96 -15.55
CA TRP A 125 -1.36 11.61 -15.31
C TRP A 125 -2.17 12.80 -14.85
N VAL A 126 -1.67 13.56 -13.86
CA VAL A 126 -2.40 14.75 -13.38
C VAL A 126 -2.43 15.87 -14.42
N ALA A 127 -1.38 16.03 -15.23
CA ALA A 127 -1.38 16.95 -16.37
C ALA A 127 -2.39 16.57 -17.46
N ARG A 128 -2.80 15.30 -17.54
CA ARG A 128 -3.85 14.79 -18.45
C ARG A 128 -5.27 14.92 -17.88
N GLY A 129 -5.44 15.51 -16.69
CA GLY A 129 -6.74 15.71 -16.08
C GLY A 129 -7.23 14.56 -15.20
N PHE A 130 -6.32 13.68 -14.73
CA PHE A 130 -6.64 12.67 -13.72
C PHE A 130 -6.29 13.18 -12.33
N ALA A 131 -7.17 13.01 -11.34
CA ALA A 131 -6.72 13.10 -9.95
C ALA A 131 -5.77 11.94 -9.66
N VAL A 132 -4.64 12.21 -9.01
CA VAL A 132 -3.68 11.19 -8.62
C VAL A 132 -3.68 11.04 -7.11
N VAL A 133 -3.91 9.82 -6.63
CA VAL A 133 -3.89 9.48 -5.19
C VAL A 133 -2.83 8.42 -4.93
N GLN A 134 -2.20 8.49 -3.76
CA GLN A 134 -1.16 7.55 -3.33
C GLN A 134 -1.31 7.31 -1.83
N THR A 135 -1.63 6.09 -1.44
CA THR A 135 -1.59 5.71 -0.03
C THR A 135 -0.18 5.33 0.39
N ASP A 136 0.17 5.54 1.66
CA ASP A 136 1.42 5.03 2.23
C ASP A 136 1.33 3.55 2.68
N TYR A 137 0.14 2.93 2.65
CA TYR A 137 -0.22 1.69 3.36
C TYR A 137 -0.24 1.78 4.89
N GLN A 138 -0.87 0.79 5.52
CA GLN A 138 -0.91 0.63 6.98
C GLN A 138 0.50 0.65 7.57
N GLY A 139 0.68 1.37 8.68
CA GLY A 139 1.91 1.33 9.47
C GLY A 139 3.12 2.03 8.84
N LEU A 140 2.94 2.72 7.72
CA LEU A 140 3.94 3.60 7.13
C LEU A 140 3.53 5.05 7.37
N GLY A 141 4.23 5.72 8.29
CA GLY A 141 4.00 7.14 8.63
C GLY A 141 2.86 7.34 9.64
N THR A 142 2.31 6.25 10.17
CA THR A 142 1.17 6.21 11.08
C THR A 142 1.35 5.09 12.11
N PRO A 143 0.72 5.18 13.30
CA PRO A 143 0.93 4.20 14.36
C PRO A 143 0.64 2.76 13.94
N GLY A 144 1.47 1.82 14.39
CA GLY A 144 1.34 0.38 14.11
C GLY A 144 2.56 -0.17 13.40
N GLY A 145 2.53 -1.46 13.06
CA GLY A 145 3.51 -2.07 12.16
C GLY A 145 2.96 -2.11 10.73
N HIS A 146 3.85 -2.07 9.73
CA HIS A 146 3.47 -2.28 8.33
C HIS A 146 3.32 -3.78 8.04
N PRO A 147 2.10 -4.30 7.78
CA PRO A 147 1.90 -5.70 7.40
C PRO A 147 2.34 -5.89 5.95
N TYR A 148 3.65 -5.81 5.71
CA TYR A 148 4.27 -5.83 4.39
C TYR A 148 3.78 -7.02 3.56
N VAL A 149 3.24 -6.73 2.36
CA VAL A 149 2.60 -7.66 1.41
C VAL A 149 1.29 -8.32 1.89
N ASP A 150 0.64 -7.79 2.94
CA ASP A 150 -0.72 -8.19 3.29
C ASP A 150 -1.70 -7.58 2.28
N GLY A 151 -2.13 -8.41 1.33
CA GLY A 151 -2.93 -7.95 0.20
C GLY A 151 -4.31 -7.42 0.58
N VAL A 152 -4.89 -7.89 1.70
CA VAL A 152 -6.19 -7.40 2.18
C VAL A 152 -6.02 -5.97 2.73
N SER A 153 -5.04 -5.73 3.60
CA SER A 153 -4.74 -4.39 4.12
C SER A 153 -4.34 -3.43 2.98
N GLU A 154 -3.52 -3.88 2.04
CA GLU A 154 -3.13 -3.06 0.88
C GLU A 154 -4.32 -2.72 -0.01
N SER A 155 -5.17 -3.69 -0.34
CA SER A 155 -6.42 -3.46 -1.09
C SER A 155 -7.35 -2.48 -0.40
N ASN A 156 -7.47 -2.59 0.93
CA ASN A 156 -8.28 -1.71 1.74
C ASN A 156 -7.80 -0.26 1.64
N THR A 157 -6.52 -0.03 1.93
CA THR A 157 -5.90 1.31 1.91
C THR A 157 -5.86 1.91 0.50
N VAL A 158 -5.59 1.11 -0.52
CA VAL A 158 -5.68 1.53 -1.93
C VAL A 158 -7.11 1.97 -2.26
N THR A 159 -8.13 1.21 -1.91
CA THR A 159 -9.53 1.60 -2.25
C THR A 159 -9.97 2.83 -1.48
N ASP A 160 -9.71 2.87 -0.18
CA ASP A 160 -10.24 3.90 0.72
C ASP A 160 -9.65 5.29 0.49
N ILE A 161 -8.39 5.40 0.06
CA ILE A 161 -7.83 6.71 -0.25
C ILE A 161 -8.56 7.39 -1.42
N VAL A 162 -9.13 6.62 -2.36
CA VAL A 162 -9.96 7.16 -3.44
C VAL A 162 -11.22 7.81 -2.85
N ARG A 163 -11.89 7.14 -1.90
CA ARG A 163 -13.04 7.72 -1.20
C ARG A 163 -12.64 8.93 -0.35
N ALA A 164 -11.52 8.87 0.36
CA ALA A 164 -11.01 9.98 1.16
C ALA A 164 -10.68 11.22 0.30
N ALA A 165 -10.13 11.02 -0.89
CA ALA A 165 -9.89 12.09 -1.85
C ALA A 165 -11.19 12.77 -2.30
N ARG A 166 -12.27 12.01 -2.51
CA ARG A 166 -13.60 12.58 -2.82
C ARG A 166 -14.20 13.39 -1.67
N HIS A 167 -13.91 13.02 -0.41
CA HIS A 167 -14.27 13.84 0.74
C HIS A 167 -13.45 15.13 0.82
N LEU A 168 -12.21 15.13 0.32
CA LEU A 168 -11.36 16.31 0.24
C LEU A 168 -11.85 17.28 -0.85
N ASP A 169 -12.21 16.77 -2.03
CA ASP A 169 -12.69 17.56 -3.16
C ASP A 169 -13.82 16.81 -3.90
N PRO A 170 -15.07 17.32 -3.89
CA PRO A 170 -16.19 16.68 -4.58
C PRO A 170 -16.08 16.71 -6.11
N GLY A 171 -15.13 17.46 -6.69
CA GLY A 171 -14.79 17.42 -8.11
C GLY A 171 -14.04 16.16 -8.53
N ILE A 172 -13.54 15.36 -7.59
CA ILE A 172 -12.96 14.04 -7.86
C ILE A 172 -14.08 13.03 -8.11
N GLY A 173 -14.02 12.38 -9.27
CA GLY A 173 -15.03 11.43 -9.74
C GLY A 173 -14.97 10.07 -9.06
N THR A 174 -15.83 9.15 -9.50
CA THR A 174 -15.91 7.77 -8.97
C THR A 174 -15.16 6.74 -9.81
N ALA A 175 -14.85 7.07 -11.07
CA ALA A 175 -14.12 6.20 -11.98
C ALA A 175 -12.63 6.22 -11.65
N TRP A 176 -12.04 5.06 -11.44
CA TRP A 176 -10.63 4.95 -11.07
C TRP A 176 -9.93 3.74 -11.66
N VAL A 177 -8.62 3.84 -11.82
CA VAL A 177 -7.72 2.77 -12.23
C VAL A 177 -6.57 2.70 -11.21
N VAL A 178 -6.23 1.50 -10.76
CA VAL A 178 -5.06 1.27 -9.90
C VAL A 178 -3.85 0.94 -10.75
N LEU A 179 -2.74 1.63 -10.51
CA LEU A 179 -1.43 1.34 -11.07
C LEU A 179 -0.50 1.00 -9.92
N GLY A 180 0.26 -0.09 -10.04
CA GLY A 180 1.23 -0.43 -9.03
C GLY A 180 2.46 -1.14 -9.55
N HIS A 181 3.53 -1.10 -8.74
CA HIS A 181 4.82 -1.69 -9.06
C HIS A 181 5.35 -2.57 -7.92
N SER A 182 5.94 -3.73 -8.22
CA SER A 182 6.54 -4.61 -7.19
C SER A 182 5.49 -5.06 -6.16
N GLN A 183 5.69 -4.79 -4.86
CA GLN A 183 4.64 -4.89 -3.82
C GLN A 183 3.33 -4.23 -4.28
N GLY A 184 3.39 -2.97 -4.76
CA GLY A 184 2.21 -2.27 -5.26
C GLY A 184 1.58 -2.92 -6.49
N GLY A 185 2.34 -3.70 -7.26
CA GLY A 185 1.79 -4.51 -8.35
C GLY A 185 0.93 -5.64 -7.81
N GLN A 186 1.30 -6.26 -6.69
CA GLN A 186 0.46 -7.21 -5.97
C GLN A 186 -0.74 -6.50 -5.30
N ALA A 187 -0.54 -5.36 -4.64
CA ALA A 187 -1.63 -4.54 -4.12
C ALA A 187 -2.67 -4.18 -5.21
N ALA A 188 -2.22 -3.86 -6.43
CA ALA A 188 -3.11 -3.59 -7.56
C ALA A 188 -3.95 -4.81 -7.96
N LEU A 189 -3.39 -6.03 -7.90
CA LEU A 189 -4.12 -7.26 -8.16
C LEU A 189 -5.14 -7.59 -7.05
N PHE A 190 -4.78 -7.36 -5.79
CA PHE A 190 -5.71 -7.50 -4.67
C PHE A 190 -6.82 -6.44 -4.73
N ALA A 191 -6.52 -5.20 -5.07
CA ALA A 191 -7.53 -4.17 -5.33
C ALA A 191 -8.46 -4.54 -6.49
N ALA A 192 -7.92 -5.15 -7.56
CA ALA A 192 -8.73 -5.68 -8.66
C ALA A 192 -9.64 -6.84 -8.23
N HIS A 193 -9.22 -7.61 -7.23
CA HIS A 193 -10.01 -8.70 -6.64
C HIS A 193 -11.07 -8.15 -5.68
N ASP A 194 -10.70 -7.41 -4.64
CA ASP A 194 -11.57 -7.06 -3.51
C ASP A 194 -12.21 -5.68 -3.60
N GLY A 195 -11.55 -4.73 -4.28
CA GLY A 195 -11.97 -3.32 -4.36
C GLY A 195 -13.43 -3.10 -4.79
N PRO A 196 -13.96 -3.82 -5.80
CA PRO A 196 -15.36 -3.69 -6.20
C PRO A 196 -16.40 -3.99 -5.11
N ASP A 197 -16.10 -4.92 -4.19
CA ASP A 197 -16.99 -5.22 -3.05
C ASP A 197 -16.74 -4.29 -1.87
N ARG A 198 -15.47 -3.90 -1.66
CA ARG A 198 -15.11 -2.99 -0.57
C ARG A 198 -15.82 -1.66 -0.71
N ASP A 199 -15.88 -1.14 -1.93
CA ASP A 199 -16.53 0.13 -2.22
C ASP A 199 -17.32 0.10 -3.54
N PRO A 200 -18.61 -0.30 -3.50
CA PRO A 200 -19.44 -0.39 -4.70
C PRO A 200 -19.85 0.97 -5.29
N ASP A 201 -19.65 2.09 -4.57
CA ASP A 201 -19.90 3.43 -5.12
C ASP A 201 -18.73 3.94 -5.97
N LEU A 202 -17.56 3.31 -5.83
CA LEU A 202 -16.39 3.58 -6.65
C LEU A 202 -16.31 2.59 -7.79
N ARG A 203 -16.11 3.11 -9.01
CA ARG A 203 -16.02 2.31 -10.22
C ARG A 203 -14.55 2.02 -10.53
N LEU A 204 -14.03 0.93 -9.98
CA LEU A 204 -12.74 0.40 -10.41
C LEU A 204 -12.88 -0.09 -11.85
N LEU A 205 -12.13 0.50 -12.78
CA LEU A 205 -12.24 0.20 -14.21
C LEU A 205 -11.16 -0.77 -14.69
N GLY A 206 -10.03 -0.85 -14.00
CA GLY A 206 -8.93 -1.74 -14.35
C GLY A 206 -7.78 -1.65 -13.37
N ALA A 207 -6.85 -2.59 -13.48
CA ALA A 207 -5.64 -2.63 -12.68
C ALA A 207 -4.40 -2.83 -13.54
N VAL A 208 -3.32 -2.14 -13.20
CA VAL A 208 -2.02 -2.25 -13.85
C VAL A 208 -1.01 -2.74 -12.82
N ALA A 209 -0.48 -3.92 -13.05
CA ALA A 209 0.50 -4.59 -12.22
C ALA A 209 1.86 -4.65 -12.93
N MET A 210 2.77 -3.75 -12.58
CA MET A 210 4.14 -3.72 -13.10
C MET A 210 5.06 -4.52 -12.19
N ALA A 211 5.72 -5.55 -12.73
CA ALA A 211 6.56 -6.49 -11.99
C ALA A 211 5.91 -6.94 -10.66
N PRO A 212 4.67 -7.47 -10.67
CA PRO A 212 3.95 -7.77 -9.44
C PRO A 212 4.71 -8.77 -8.57
N GLY A 213 4.95 -8.39 -7.32
CA GLY A 213 5.48 -9.30 -6.30
C GLY A 213 4.47 -10.36 -5.89
N GLY A 214 4.80 -11.11 -4.84
CA GLY A 214 3.84 -12.00 -4.17
C GLY A 214 3.80 -13.44 -4.67
N VAL A 215 4.20 -13.72 -5.92
CA VAL A 215 4.16 -15.08 -6.47
C VAL A 215 5.18 -15.98 -5.79
N ASP A 216 4.71 -17.05 -5.14
CA ASP A 216 5.53 -18.11 -4.53
C ASP A 216 6.62 -17.57 -3.58
N MET A 217 6.28 -16.56 -2.75
CA MET A 217 7.24 -15.99 -1.79
C MET A 217 7.74 -17.01 -0.76
N GLY A 218 6.94 -18.04 -0.47
CA GLY A 218 7.33 -19.16 0.40
C GLY A 218 8.57 -19.90 -0.10
N ALA A 219 8.73 -20.05 -1.41
CA ALA A 219 9.92 -20.69 -1.99
C ALA A 219 11.23 -19.99 -1.61
N THR A 220 11.21 -18.67 -1.38
CA THR A 220 12.41 -17.94 -0.93
C THR A 220 12.89 -18.44 0.44
N VAL A 221 11.95 -18.73 1.36
CA VAL A 221 12.27 -19.27 2.69
C VAL A 221 12.88 -20.66 2.58
N ASP A 222 12.33 -21.50 1.70
CA ASP A 222 12.84 -22.86 1.47
C ASP A 222 14.22 -22.87 0.82
N LEU A 223 14.46 -21.99 -0.16
CA LEU A 223 15.76 -21.83 -0.81
C LEU A 223 16.83 -21.31 0.16
N LEU A 224 16.47 -20.41 1.08
CA LEU A 224 17.37 -19.98 2.14
C LEU A 224 17.79 -21.15 3.04
N ARG A 225 16.85 -22.02 3.43
CA ARG A 225 17.14 -23.22 4.23
C ARG A 225 17.99 -24.23 3.48
N ALA A 226 17.76 -24.38 2.17
CA ALA A 226 18.55 -25.22 1.30
C ALA A 226 19.97 -24.68 1.07
N GLY A 227 20.24 -23.43 1.45
CA GLY A 227 21.53 -22.78 1.25
C GLY A 227 21.80 -22.41 -0.21
N ASP A 228 20.76 -22.15 -0.98
CA ASP A 228 20.88 -21.80 -2.40
C ASP A 228 21.59 -20.44 -2.58
N PRO A 229 22.66 -20.32 -3.36
CA PRO A 229 23.33 -19.04 -3.57
C PRO A 229 22.55 -18.07 -4.46
N GLY A 230 21.52 -18.52 -5.19
CA GLY A 230 20.71 -17.72 -6.11
C GLY A 230 19.70 -16.78 -5.44
N VAL A 231 19.55 -16.81 -4.11
CA VAL A 231 18.58 -15.96 -3.37
C VAL A 231 19.19 -14.71 -2.77
N GLU A 232 20.36 -14.26 -3.23
CA GLU A 232 21.06 -13.10 -2.68
C GLU A 232 20.20 -11.82 -2.68
N VAL A 233 19.49 -11.55 -3.78
CA VAL A 233 18.58 -10.39 -3.89
C VAL A 233 17.35 -10.59 -2.99
N ALA A 234 16.72 -11.76 -3.06
CA ALA A 234 15.51 -12.09 -2.30
C ALA A 234 15.73 -12.05 -0.77
N GLN A 235 16.93 -12.42 -0.31
CA GLN A 235 17.34 -12.34 1.10
C GLN A 235 17.10 -10.97 1.72
N ARG A 236 17.20 -9.89 0.94
CA ARG A 236 17.04 -8.51 1.45
C ARG A 236 15.59 -8.21 1.81
N PHE A 237 14.63 -8.93 1.23
CA PHE A 237 13.21 -8.74 1.50
C PHE A 237 12.69 -9.62 2.64
N VAL A 238 13.40 -10.70 2.99
CA VAL A 238 12.97 -11.65 4.03
C VAL A 238 12.74 -10.99 5.40
N PRO A 239 13.57 -10.05 5.89
CA PRO A 239 13.24 -9.30 7.10
C PRO A 239 11.93 -8.54 7.02
N LEU A 240 11.59 -7.95 5.87
CA LEU A 240 10.33 -7.24 5.67
C LEU A 240 9.15 -8.21 5.68
N LEU A 241 9.27 -9.38 5.03
CA LEU A 241 8.27 -10.45 5.06
C LEU A 241 8.01 -10.96 6.48
N VAL A 242 9.06 -11.15 7.27
CA VAL A 242 8.97 -11.59 8.67
C VAL A 242 8.32 -10.53 9.55
N LEU A 243 8.74 -9.26 9.40
CA LEU A 243 8.15 -8.15 10.14
C LEU A 243 6.67 -7.98 9.79
N GLY A 244 6.31 -8.04 8.50
CA GLY A 244 4.93 -7.96 8.04
C GLY A 244 4.05 -9.10 8.57
N ALA A 245 4.54 -10.34 8.51
CA ALA A 245 3.84 -11.48 9.08
C ALA A 245 3.60 -11.33 10.59
N ALA A 246 4.58 -10.80 11.33
CA ALA A 246 4.46 -10.57 12.77
C ALA A 246 3.45 -9.49 13.17
N VAL A 247 3.05 -8.61 12.24
CA VAL A 247 1.96 -7.63 12.48
C VAL A 247 0.61 -8.34 12.60
N VAL A 248 0.38 -9.37 11.77
CA VAL A 248 -0.92 -10.05 11.65
C VAL A 248 -0.98 -11.41 12.36
N ASP A 249 0.18 -12.02 12.63
CA ASP A 249 0.32 -13.31 13.30
C ASP A 249 1.33 -13.21 14.46
N PRO A 250 0.85 -13.06 15.71
CA PRO A 250 1.71 -12.99 16.89
C PRO A 250 2.56 -14.25 17.15
N SER A 251 2.31 -15.38 16.45
CA SER A 251 3.16 -16.56 16.54
C SER A 251 4.50 -16.40 15.81
N VAL A 252 4.61 -15.42 14.92
CA VAL A 252 5.86 -15.07 14.25
C VAL A 252 6.64 -14.09 15.12
N ASP A 253 7.74 -14.56 15.72
CA ASP A 253 8.68 -13.71 16.46
C ASP A 253 9.89 -13.36 15.57
N PRO A 254 10.00 -12.13 15.05
CA PRO A 254 11.10 -11.75 14.17
C PRO A 254 12.49 -11.94 14.78
N ASP A 255 12.64 -11.81 16.10
CA ASP A 255 13.94 -11.93 16.76
C ASP A 255 14.42 -13.39 16.90
N GLN A 256 13.54 -14.37 16.67
CA GLN A 256 13.85 -15.81 16.68
C GLN A 256 14.04 -16.40 15.27
N ILE A 257 13.63 -15.68 14.22
CA ILE A 257 13.74 -16.20 12.83
C ILE A 257 15.18 -16.13 12.30
N PHE A 258 15.95 -15.10 12.68
CA PHE A 258 17.23 -14.79 12.07
C PHE A 258 18.43 -15.24 12.93
N THR A 259 19.52 -15.65 12.28
CA THR A 259 20.78 -15.87 13.00
C THR A 259 21.36 -14.56 13.52
N THR A 260 22.31 -14.64 14.46
CA THR A 260 23.12 -13.49 14.88
C THR A 260 23.82 -12.79 13.70
N ARG A 261 24.22 -13.54 12.66
CA ARG A 261 24.89 -12.99 11.49
C ARG A 261 23.93 -12.19 10.59
N ALA A 262 22.65 -12.56 10.56
CA ALA A 262 21.61 -11.88 9.81
C ALA A 262 20.99 -10.68 10.57
N ARG A 263 21.30 -10.49 11.86
CA ARG A 263 20.79 -9.35 12.67
C ARG A 263 20.93 -7.98 11.99
N PRO A 264 22.03 -7.64 11.29
CA PRO A 264 22.10 -6.36 10.58
C PRO A 264 20.98 -6.17 9.56
N LEU A 265 20.56 -7.22 8.83
CA LEU A 265 19.43 -7.13 7.90
C LEU A 265 18.12 -6.80 8.63
N LEU A 266 17.83 -7.49 9.74
CA LEU A 266 16.63 -7.23 10.55
C LEU A 266 16.65 -5.84 11.18
N THR A 267 17.79 -5.42 11.74
CA THR A 267 17.94 -4.10 12.35
C THR A 267 17.74 -2.98 11.32
N THR A 268 18.36 -3.09 10.14
CA THR A 268 18.18 -2.11 9.07
C THR A 268 16.73 -2.11 8.57
N ALA A 269 16.10 -3.27 8.38
CA ALA A 269 14.69 -3.34 7.99
C ALA A 269 13.74 -2.66 8.99
N ARG A 270 14.02 -2.75 10.30
CA ARG A 270 13.21 -2.11 11.35
C ARG A 270 13.33 -0.59 11.40
N ASN A 271 14.49 -0.03 11.02
CA ASN A 271 14.82 1.36 11.32
C ASN A 271 15.08 2.24 10.09
N GLU A 272 15.37 1.63 8.94
CA GLU A 272 15.74 2.30 7.70
C GLU A 272 14.85 1.83 6.54
N CYS A 273 15.15 2.29 5.33
CA CYS A 273 14.35 2.02 4.15
C CYS A 273 15.06 1.06 3.18
N LEU A 274 14.35 0.64 2.13
CA LEU A 274 14.79 -0.41 1.22
C LEU A 274 16.15 -0.08 0.57
N ALA A 275 16.40 1.19 0.26
CA ALA A 275 17.68 1.61 -0.33
C ALA A 275 18.87 1.29 0.59
N GLN A 276 18.73 1.49 1.90
CA GLN A 276 19.77 1.18 2.88
C GLN A 276 19.87 -0.32 3.14
N LEU A 277 18.73 -1.02 3.17
CA LEU A 277 18.70 -2.48 3.27
C LEU A 277 19.42 -3.15 2.09
N ASN A 278 19.33 -2.56 0.89
CA ASN A 278 19.99 -3.07 -0.32
C ASN A 278 21.52 -3.00 -0.28
N VAL A 279 22.10 -2.12 0.53
CA VAL A 279 23.56 -2.01 0.68
C VAL A 279 24.10 -2.79 1.87
N VAL A 280 23.23 -3.39 2.70
CA VAL A 280 23.67 -4.34 3.73
C VAL A 280 24.33 -5.54 3.04
N PRO A 281 25.56 -5.91 3.42
CA PRO A 281 26.23 -7.06 2.84
C PRO A 281 25.41 -8.34 3.01
N THR A 282 25.27 -9.07 1.90
CA THR A 282 24.64 -10.38 1.86
C THR A 282 25.49 -11.41 2.61
N ILE A 283 24.84 -12.45 3.13
CA ILE A 283 25.52 -13.58 3.77
C ILE A 283 25.12 -14.88 3.06
N PRO A 284 25.87 -15.99 3.26
CA PRO A 284 25.45 -17.28 2.69
C PRO A 284 24.01 -17.60 3.11
N ALA A 285 23.20 -18.06 2.17
CA ALA A 285 21.77 -18.32 2.37
C ALA A 285 21.48 -19.19 3.61
N SER A 286 22.28 -20.23 3.82
CA SER A 286 22.19 -21.14 4.98
C SER A 286 22.52 -20.50 6.34
N GLN A 287 22.99 -19.25 6.35
CA GLN A 287 23.30 -18.47 7.54
C GLN A 287 22.28 -17.35 7.80
N VAL A 288 21.22 -17.22 6.99
CA VAL A 288 20.20 -16.18 7.17
C VAL A 288 19.24 -16.55 8.31
N LEU A 289 18.60 -17.72 8.20
CA LEU A 289 17.61 -18.20 9.15
C LEU A 289 18.27 -18.99 10.28
N ALA A 290 17.77 -18.85 11.51
CA ALA A 290 18.22 -19.68 12.63
C ALA A 290 17.91 -21.17 12.33
N PRO A 291 18.80 -22.12 12.68
CA PRO A 291 18.59 -23.55 12.36
C PRO A 291 17.28 -24.14 12.90
N ASP A 292 16.83 -23.62 14.04
CA ASP A 292 15.61 -24.00 14.76
C ASP A 292 14.46 -22.98 14.60
N ALA A 293 14.59 -22.03 13.67
CA ALA A 293 13.55 -21.04 13.39
C ALA A 293 12.22 -21.71 13.02
N ASP A 294 11.17 -21.43 13.79
CA ASP A 294 9.80 -21.79 13.44
C ASP A 294 9.24 -20.79 12.42
N VAL A 295 9.19 -21.20 11.16
CA VAL A 295 8.67 -20.37 10.06
C VAL A 295 7.24 -20.77 9.67
N ARG A 296 6.55 -21.61 10.43
CA ARG A 296 5.21 -22.10 10.03
C ARG A 296 4.21 -20.96 9.88
N GLY A 297 4.19 -20.02 10.83
CA GLY A 297 3.37 -18.80 10.75
C GLY A 297 3.75 -17.93 9.54
N LEU A 298 5.05 -17.74 9.29
CA LEU A 298 5.55 -17.02 8.12
C LEU A 298 5.09 -17.66 6.80
N LEU A 299 5.29 -18.97 6.61
CA LEU A 299 4.88 -19.66 5.39
C LEU A 299 3.36 -19.63 5.20
N ALA A 300 2.59 -19.82 6.28
CA ALA A 300 1.14 -19.73 6.23
C ALA A 300 0.66 -18.31 5.89
N TYR A 301 1.37 -17.27 6.36
CA TYR A 301 1.11 -15.90 5.95
C TYR A 301 1.39 -15.71 4.46
N LEU A 302 2.59 -16.07 3.98
CA LEU A 302 3.00 -15.88 2.59
C LEU A 302 2.11 -16.61 1.58
N ASP A 303 1.63 -17.82 1.92
CA ASP A 303 0.70 -18.58 1.08
C ASP A 303 -0.63 -17.85 0.85
N ARG A 304 -1.15 -17.15 1.88
CA ARG A 304 -2.37 -16.33 1.75
C ARG A 304 -2.17 -15.08 0.90
N GLN A 305 -0.93 -14.60 0.77
CA GLN A 305 -0.61 -13.40 0.00
C GLN A 305 -0.28 -13.69 -1.47
N ASP A 306 -0.33 -14.96 -1.90
CA ASP A 306 0.02 -15.32 -3.27
C ASP A 306 -1.08 -14.88 -4.26
N PRO A 307 -0.77 -13.97 -5.22
CA PRO A 307 -1.75 -13.48 -6.18
C PRO A 307 -2.26 -14.58 -7.13
N LEU A 308 -1.63 -15.77 -7.17
CA LEU A 308 -2.15 -16.94 -7.87
C LEU A 308 -3.52 -17.38 -7.36
N GLN A 309 -3.91 -17.03 -6.13
CA GLN A 309 -5.21 -17.37 -5.56
C GLN A 309 -6.32 -16.40 -6.02
N LEU A 310 -5.97 -15.20 -6.47
CA LEU A 310 -6.93 -14.14 -6.77
C LEU A 310 -7.75 -14.42 -8.03
N THR A 311 -8.90 -13.77 -8.09
CA THR A 311 -9.73 -13.64 -9.31
C THR A 311 -10.12 -12.18 -9.48
N PRO A 312 -9.24 -11.34 -10.06
CA PRO A 312 -9.56 -9.98 -10.41
C PRO A 312 -10.90 -9.86 -11.15
N ARG A 313 -11.69 -8.84 -10.81
CA ARG A 313 -13.05 -8.61 -11.33
C ARG A 313 -13.12 -7.48 -12.34
N VAL A 314 -11.97 -6.94 -12.69
CA VAL A 314 -11.78 -5.88 -13.68
C VAL A 314 -10.62 -6.28 -14.59
N PRO A 315 -10.49 -5.71 -15.80
CA PRO A 315 -9.35 -5.96 -16.68
C PRO A 315 -8.01 -5.69 -15.98
N VAL A 316 -6.99 -6.48 -16.31
CA VAL A 316 -5.66 -6.40 -15.72
C VAL A 316 -4.59 -6.28 -16.80
N LEU A 317 -3.76 -5.23 -16.73
CA LEU A 317 -2.48 -5.16 -17.44
C LEU A 317 -1.38 -5.70 -16.53
N ILE A 318 -0.62 -6.70 -16.99
CA ILE A 318 0.61 -7.15 -16.33
C ILE A 318 1.80 -6.74 -17.20
N ALA A 319 2.76 -6.03 -16.62
CA ALA A 319 3.96 -5.58 -17.33
C ALA A 319 5.22 -6.11 -16.63
N GLN A 320 6.04 -6.90 -17.33
CA GLN A 320 7.22 -7.57 -16.73
C GLN A 320 8.51 -7.29 -17.52
N GLY A 321 9.58 -6.90 -16.84
CA GLY A 321 10.92 -6.83 -17.44
C GLY A 321 11.55 -8.23 -17.53
N THR A 322 12.22 -8.55 -18.64
CA THR A 322 12.81 -9.90 -18.82
C THR A 322 14.09 -10.13 -18.02
N GLU A 323 14.75 -9.06 -17.57
CA GLU A 323 15.99 -9.12 -16.78
C GLU A 323 15.71 -8.76 -15.31
N ASP A 324 14.47 -8.93 -14.86
CA ASP A 324 14.08 -8.70 -13.48
C ASP A 324 14.66 -9.80 -12.57
N VAL A 325 15.49 -9.36 -11.61
CA VAL A 325 16.13 -10.23 -10.62
C VAL A 325 15.51 -10.11 -9.23
N ALA A 326 14.58 -9.18 -9.03
CA ALA A 326 13.86 -9.01 -7.77
C ALA A 326 12.54 -9.79 -7.78
N VAL A 327 11.81 -9.73 -8.89
CA VAL A 327 10.60 -10.51 -9.14
C VAL A 327 10.85 -11.40 -10.36
N ASN A 328 10.83 -12.71 -10.14
CA ASN A 328 11.18 -13.67 -11.17
C ASN A 328 10.14 -13.65 -12.33
N PRO A 329 10.55 -13.34 -13.58
CA PRO A 329 9.63 -13.32 -14.73
C PRO A 329 8.90 -14.65 -14.96
N VAL A 330 9.52 -15.79 -14.62
CA VAL A 330 8.88 -17.11 -14.73
C VAL A 330 7.70 -17.25 -13.75
N GLY A 331 7.79 -16.62 -12.58
CA GLY A 331 6.67 -16.55 -11.64
C GLY A 331 5.52 -15.71 -12.21
N VAL A 332 5.85 -14.57 -12.81
CA VAL A 332 4.85 -13.67 -13.41
C VAL A 332 4.21 -14.28 -14.67
N ASP A 333 4.94 -15.07 -15.45
CA ASP A 333 4.37 -15.88 -16.54
C ASP A 333 3.32 -16.87 -16.02
N LYS A 334 3.60 -17.54 -14.90
CA LYS A 334 2.66 -18.47 -14.25
C LYS A 334 1.43 -17.72 -13.75
N LEU A 335 1.63 -16.55 -13.15
CA LEU A 335 0.54 -15.69 -12.68
C LEU A 335 -0.38 -15.28 -13.83
N ALA A 336 0.17 -14.74 -14.92
CA ALA A 336 -0.61 -14.34 -16.09
C ALA A 336 -1.44 -15.51 -16.64
N LYS A 337 -0.83 -16.69 -16.79
CA LYS A 337 -1.53 -17.91 -17.23
C LYS A 337 -2.63 -18.34 -16.25
N ALA A 338 -2.38 -18.28 -14.95
CA ALA A 338 -3.36 -18.65 -13.93
C ALA A 338 -4.57 -17.73 -13.95
N LEU A 339 -4.36 -16.40 -14.03
CA LEU A 339 -5.45 -15.42 -14.11
C LEU A 339 -6.26 -15.57 -15.41
N CYS A 340 -5.59 -15.75 -16.55
CA CYS A 340 -6.26 -16.09 -17.81
C CYS A 340 -7.09 -17.37 -17.71
N GLY A 341 -6.55 -18.41 -17.07
CA GLY A 341 -7.27 -19.67 -16.83
C GLY A 341 -8.51 -19.54 -15.96
N LYS A 342 -8.60 -18.47 -15.16
CA LYS A 342 -9.78 -18.11 -14.36
C LYS A 342 -10.77 -17.19 -15.10
N GLY A 343 -10.50 -16.86 -16.37
CA GLY A 343 -11.35 -16.01 -17.20
C GLY A 343 -11.21 -14.52 -16.92
N VAL A 344 -10.07 -14.09 -16.35
CA VAL A 344 -9.76 -12.66 -16.22
C VAL A 344 -9.24 -12.13 -17.56
N ASP A 345 -9.75 -10.96 -17.97
CA ASP A 345 -9.24 -10.21 -19.13
C ASP A 345 -7.83 -9.69 -18.79
N VAL A 346 -6.79 -10.39 -19.24
CA VAL A 346 -5.38 -10.03 -18.97
C VAL A 346 -4.68 -9.55 -20.24
N ASP A 347 -4.11 -8.35 -20.17
CA ASP A 347 -3.15 -7.80 -21.12
C ASP A 347 -1.72 -7.97 -20.55
N TYR A 348 -1.06 -9.08 -20.87
CA TYR A 348 0.29 -9.41 -20.41
C TYR A 348 1.36 -8.95 -21.41
N ASN A 349 2.26 -8.08 -20.96
CA ASN A 349 3.32 -7.48 -21.77
C ASN A 349 4.69 -7.68 -21.13
N THR A 350 5.62 -8.27 -21.87
CA THR A 350 7.02 -8.43 -21.45
C THR A 350 7.92 -7.41 -22.15
N TYR A 351 8.90 -6.87 -21.43
CA TYR A 351 9.80 -5.82 -21.90
C TYR A 351 11.25 -6.34 -21.95
N PRO A 352 11.77 -6.70 -23.13
CA PRO A 352 13.12 -7.26 -23.29
C PRO A 352 14.21 -6.33 -22.75
N GLY A 353 15.14 -6.89 -21.99
CA GLY A 353 16.30 -6.15 -21.46
C GLY A 353 15.98 -5.16 -20.34
N LYS A 354 14.74 -5.13 -19.85
CA LYS A 354 14.33 -4.27 -18.74
C LYS A 354 14.45 -5.02 -17.42
N ASP A 355 15.03 -4.34 -16.44
CA ASP A 355 15.12 -4.81 -15.06
C ASP A 355 13.87 -4.41 -14.26
N HIS A 356 13.87 -4.73 -12.97
CA HIS A 356 12.75 -4.54 -12.06
C HIS A 356 12.17 -3.12 -12.08
N ARG A 357 13.03 -2.10 -11.96
CA ARG A 357 12.61 -0.69 -11.95
C ARG A 357 12.44 -0.11 -13.35
N GLY A 358 13.21 -0.60 -14.32
CA GLY A 358 13.20 -0.14 -15.71
C GLY A 358 11.91 -0.46 -16.45
N VAL A 359 11.14 -1.45 -15.99
CA VAL A 359 9.82 -1.76 -16.56
C VAL A 359 8.84 -0.59 -16.41
N ILE A 360 8.94 0.21 -15.35
CA ILE A 360 8.02 1.34 -15.08
C ILE A 360 8.02 2.31 -16.25
N ALA A 361 9.21 2.80 -16.63
CA ALA A 361 9.35 3.73 -17.74
C ALA A 361 9.11 3.05 -19.10
N ALA A 362 9.46 1.77 -19.23
CA ALA A 362 9.28 1.04 -20.49
C ALA A 362 7.80 0.77 -20.81
N ALA A 363 6.97 0.59 -19.79
CA ALA A 363 5.56 0.26 -19.93
C ALA A 363 4.64 1.48 -20.11
N GLU A 364 5.12 2.71 -19.93
CA GLU A 364 4.27 3.91 -19.85
C GLU A 364 3.29 4.08 -21.02
N VAL A 365 3.70 3.77 -22.24
CA VAL A 365 2.82 3.84 -23.42
C VAL A 365 1.71 2.79 -23.32
N THR A 366 2.06 1.55 -23.03
CA THR A 366 1.10 0.44 -22.83
C THR A 366 0.15 0.73 -21.67
N VAL A 367 0.67 1.23 -20.55
CA VAL A 367 -0.14 1.65 -19.38
C VAL A 367 -1.13 2.74 -19.78
N LYS A 368 -0.67 3.74 -20.52
CA LYS A 368 -1.56 4.78 -21.05
C LYS A 368 -2.66 4.18 -21.91
N ASP A 369 -2.31 3.34 -22.87
CA ASP A 369 -3.27 2.82 -23.85
C ASP A 369 -4.28 1.87 -23.20
N PHE A 370 -3.85 1.11 -22.19
CA PHE A 370 -4.72 0.31 -21.34
C PHE A 370 -5.71 1.17 -20.54
N VAL A 371 -5.22 2.22 -19.86
CA VAL A 371 -6.08 3.16 -19.12
C VAL A 371 -7.11 3.80 -20.07
N ASP A 372 -6.68 4.29 -21.23
CA ASP A 372 -7.59 4.87 -22.22
C ASP A 372 -8.65 3.84 -22.66
N ALA A 373 -8.28 2.58 -22.82
CA ALA A 373 -9.21 1.51 -23.19
C ALA A 373 -10.26 1.21 -22.09
N VAL A 374 -9.85 1.06 -20.84
CA VAL A 374 -10.81 0.78 -19.75
C VAL A 374 -11.70 1.98 -19.43
N MET A 375 -11.20 3.20 -19.64
CA MET A 375 -12.02 4.43 -19.58
C MET A 375 -13.10 4.45 -20.66
N ASP A 376 -12.83 3.90 -21.85
CA ASP A 376 -13.80 3.71 -22.93
C ASP A 376 -14.72 2.48 -22.74
N GLY A 377 -14.59 1.74 -21.63
CA GLY A 377 -15.34 0.51 -21.38
C GLY A 377 -14.88 -0.68 -22.23
N ARG A 378 -13.63 -0.66 -22.72
CA ARG A 378 -13.00 -1.78 -23.42
C ARG A 378 -12.10 -2.57 -22.46
N SER A 379 -12.00 -3.87 -22.69
CA SER A 379 -11.06 -4.76 -21.99
C SER A 379 -10.00 -5.26 -22.97
N PRO A 380 -8.79 -4.65 -23.01
CA PRO A 380 -7.67 -5.25 -23.74
C PRO A 380 -7.31 -6.60 -23.13
N GLU A 381 -7.08 -7.60 -23.97
CA GLU A 381 -6.61 -8.92 -23.55
C GLU A 381 -5.67 -9.53 -24.60
N ASN A 382 -4.63 -10.22 -24.13
CA ASN A 382 -3.68 -10.94 -24.98
C ASN A 382 -3.18 -12.25 -24.32
N CYS A 383 -4.04 -12.85 -23.48
CA CYS A 383 -3.73 -14.00 -22.63
C CYS A 383 -2.70 -14.99 -23.24
N PRO A 384 -1.58 -15.27 -22.53
CA PRO A 384 -0.58 -16.20 -23.02
C PRO A 384 -1.17 -17.60 -23.13
N ARG A 385 -0.93 -18.26 -24.27
CA ARG A 385 -1.38 -19.64 -24.52
C ARG A 385 -0.63 -20.68 -23.70
#